data_AF-A0ABD7YZ28-F1
#
_entry.id   AF-A0ABD7YZ28-F1
#
_cell.length_a   1.000
_cell.length_b   1.000
_cell.length_c   1.000
_cell.angle_alpha   90.00
_cell.angle_beta   90.00
_cell.angle_gamma   90.00
#
_symmetry.space_group_name_H-M   'P 1'
#
loop_
_entity.id
_entity.type
_entity.pdbx_description
1 polymer ?
#
loop_
_entity_poly.entity_id
_entity_poly.type
_entity_poly.pdbx_seq_one_letter_code
_entity_poly.pdbx_strand_id
1 'polypeptide(L)'
;MWLKLGTSKPKSLADELRKITKAKQAEEKAKKKKEKSEMKELAKSEAEIMFNYLKQEFIISAKKGRDYWICNSDYFQKIMVRNGLHSDEDYIYKELEKVCKRNKIGTYVDVTYIDLSHKLKTYEFYWR
;
A
#
# COMPACT_ATOMS: atom_id res chain seq x y z
N MET A 1 -47.11 12.03 -49.46
CA MET A 1 -45.80 12.35 -48.86
C MET A 1 -45.82 11.79 -47.44
N TRP A 2 -45.15 10.67 -47.16
CA TRP A 2 -45.19 10.02 -45.85
C TRP A 2 -44.12 10.61 -44.93
N LEU A 3 -44.53 11.39 -43.93
CA LEU A 3 -43.66 11.84 -42.85
C LEU A 3 -43.26 10.62 -41.99
N LYS A 4 -42.00 10.18 -42.12
CA LYS A 4 -41.40 9.24 -41.18
C LYS A 4 -41.20 9.96 -39.85
N LEU A 5 -42.21 9.91 -38.99
CA LEU A 5 -42.07 10.23 -37.57
C LEU A 5 -41.05 9.26 -36.98
N GLY A 6 -39.82 9.76 -36.76
CA GLY A 6 -38.77 9.02 -36.09
C GLY A 6 -39.19 8.71 -34.67
N THR A 7 -39.72 7.51 -34.45
CA THR A 7 -39.96 6.99 -33.10
C THR A 7 -38.61 6.74 -32.45
N SER A 8 -38.11 7.70 -31.67
CA SER A 8 -36.98 7.46 -30.80
C SER A 8 -37.38 6.33 -29.85
N LYS A 9 -36.75 5.16 -29.97
CA LYS A 9 -36.97 4.04 -29.04
C LYS A 9 -36.86 4.57 -27.60
N PRO A 10 -37.81 4.27 -26.70
CA PRO A 10 -37.69 4.61 -25.29
C PRO A 10 -36.36 4.04 -24.78
N LYS A 11 -35.53 4.87 -24.14
CA LYS A 11 -34.32 4.37 -23.47
C LYS A 11 -34.76 3.33 -22.46
N SER A 12 -34.15 2.14 -22.52
CA SER A 12 -34.49 1.10 -21.55
C SER A 12 -33.99 1.56 -20.17
N LEU A 13 -34.76 1.25 -19.11
CA LEU A 13 -34.34 1.48 -17.73
C LEU A 13 -32.92 0.93 -17.46
N ALA A 14 -32.57 -0.19 -18.08
CA ALA A 14 -31.24 -0.78 -17.99
C ALA A 14 -30.11 0.14 -18.53
N ASP A 15 -30.36 0.92 -19.58
CA ASP A 15 -29.39 1.86 -20.13
C ASP A 15 -29.18 3.08 -19.24
N GLU A 16 -30.24 3.53 -18.57
CA GLU A 16 -30.17 4.62 -17.58
C GLU A 16 -29.41 4.20 -16.34
N LEU A 17 -29.74 3.01 -15.80
CA LEU A 17 -29.01 2.42 -14.67
C LEU A 17 -27.53 2.21 -15.00
N ARG A 18 -27.19 1.67 -16.18
CA ARG A 18 -25.78 1.50 -16.61
C ARG A 18 -25.03 2.82 -16.68
N LYS A 19 -25.66 3.91 -17.12
CA LYS A 19 -25.02 5.24 -17.16
C LYS A 19 -24.74 5.75 -15.76
N ILE A 20 -25.70 5.63 -14.84
CA ILE A 20 -25.53 6.02 -13.43
C ILE A 20 -24.40 5.21 -12.79
N THR A 21 -24.41 3.89 -12.96
CA THR A 21 -23.36 3.01 -12.39
C THR A 21 -21.98 3.36 -12.96
N LYS A 22 -21.84 3.58 -14.27
CA LYS A 22 -20.56 3.96 -14.88
C LYS A 22 -20.05 5.31 -14.38
N ALA A 23 -20.93 6.30 -14.24
CA ALA A 23 -20.58 7.60 -13.69
C ALA A 23 -20.07 7.47 -12.24
N LYS A 24 -20.80 6.75 -11.39
CA LYS A 24 -20.39 6.48 -10.01
C LYS A 24 -19.06 5.73 -9.91
N GLN A 25 -18.85 4.71 -10.73
CA GLN A 25 -17.58 3.98 -10.79
C GLN A 25 -16.41 4.87 -11.24
N ALA A 26 -16.64 5.82 -12.16
CA ALA A 26 -15.63 6.76 -12.60
C ALA A 26 -15.27 7.77 -11.48
N GLU A 27 -16.27 8.30 -10.77
CA GLU A 27 -16.06 9.16 -9.60
C GLU A 27 -15.29 8.44 -8.49
N GLU A 28 -15.66 7.20 -8.17
CA GLU A 28 -14.94 6.39 -7.17
C GLU A 28 -13.51 6.10 -7.60
N LYS A 29 -13.27 5.79 -8.88
CA LYS A 29 -11.92 5.61 -9.41
C LYS A 29 -11.10 6.89 -9.28
N ALA A 30 -11.69 8.06 -9.56
CA ALA A 30 -11.01 9.34 -9.44
C ALA A 30 -10.67 9.67 -7.98
N LYS A 31 -11.62 9.47 -7.05
CA LYS A 31 -11.39 9.64 -5.60
C LYS A 31 -10.28 8.72 -5.08
N LYS A 32 -10.37 7.42 -5.37
CA LYS A 32 -9.35 6.43 -5.00
C LYS A 32 -7.98 6.78 -5.58
N LYS A 33 -7.91 7.32 -6.79
CA LYS A 33 -6.65 7.75 -7.41
C LYS A 33 -6.03 8.94 -6.67
N LYS A 34 -6.86 9.90 -6.25
CA LYS A 34 -6.42 11.07 -5.48
C LYS A 34 -5.96 10.68 -4.07
N GLU A 35 -6.75 9.89 -3.36
CA GLU A 35 -6.39 9.33 -2.05
C GLU A 35 -5.08 8.53 -2.13
N LYS A 36 -4.92 7.70 -3.18
CA LYS A 36 -3.70 6.94 -3.41
C LYS A 36 -2.48 7.82 -3.69
N SER A 37 -2.63 8.97 -4.34
CA SER A 37 -1.51 9.90 -4.53
C SER A 37 -1.12 10.60 -3.23
N GLU A 38 -2.10 11.01 -2.42
CA GLU A 38 -1.86 11.67 -1.14
C GLU A 38 -1.16 10.70 -0.16
N MET A 39 -1.66 9.46 -0.06
CA MET A 39 -1.05 8.41 0.75
C MET A 39 0.37 8.07 0.31
N LYS A 40 0.66 8.12 -1.00
CA LYS A 40 2.02 7.88 -1.50
C LYS A 40 2.99 8.98 -1.12
N GLU A 41 2.59 10.24 -1.18
CA GLU A 41 3.47 11.35 -0.78
C GLU A 41 3.74 11.33 0.72
N LEU A 42 2.72 11.04 1.53
CA LEU A 42 2.89 10.85 2.97
C LEU A 42 3.86 9.70 3.26
N ALA A 43 3.63 8.52 2.64
CA ALA A 43 4.45 7.33 2.83
C ALA A 43 5.93 7.54 2.48
N LYS A 44 6.26 8.41 1.51
CA LYS A 44 7.66 8.75 1.20
C LYS A 44 8.35 9.41 2.38
N SER A 45 7.72 10.40 2.98
CA SER A 45 8.29 11.10 4.15
C SER A 45 8.39 10.18 5.36
N GLU A 46 7.36 9.37 5.60
CA GLU A 46 7.30 8.46 6.74
C GLU A 46 8.25 7.27 6.59
N ALA A 47 8.54 6.82 5.36
CA ALA A 47 9.52 5.77 5.09
C ALA A 47 10.94 6.16 5.52
N GLU A 48 11.35 7.42 5.34
CA GLU A 48 12.65 7.91 5.81
C GLU A 48 12.72 7.92 7.36
N ILE A 49 11.61 8.28 8.04
CA ILE A 49 11.50 8.22 9.50
C ILE A 49 11.60 6.76 9.98
N MET A 50 10.84 5.86 9.34
CA MET A 50 10.88 4.43 9.62
C MET A 50 12.29 3.86 9.44
N PHE A 51 12.98 4.23 8.35
CA PHE A 51 14.34 3.80 8.09
C PHE A 51 15.31 4.28 9.19
N ASN A 52 15.18 5.51 9.66
CA ASN A 52 16.03 6.04 10.73
C ASN A 52 15.88 5.26 12.05
N TYR A 53 14.66 4.82 12.38
CA TYR A 53 14.43 3.92 13.51
C TYR A 53 15.09 2.56 13.27
N LEU A 54 14.79 1.93 12.13
CA LEU A 54 15.31 0.59 11.79
C LEU A 54 16.84 0.57 11.68
N LYS A 55 17.47 1.67 11.30
CA LYS A 55 18.94 1.81 11.28
C LYS A 55 19.55 1.48 12.64
N GLN A 56 18.92 1.88 13.74
CA GLN A 56 19.40 1.54 15.08
C GLN A 56 19.30 0.03 15.35
N GLU A 57 18.19 -0.58 14.97
CA GLU A 57 17.98 -2.03 15.06
C GLU A 57 18.99 -2.82 14.21
N PHE A 58 19.31 -2.34 13.00
CA PHE A 58 20.31 -2.93 12.14
C PHE A 58 21.70 -2.89 12.78
N ILE A 59 22.09 -1.74 13.35
CA ILE A 59 23.37 -1.59 14.07
C ILE A 59 23.43 -2.54 15.27
N ILE A 60 22.34 -2.67 16.04
CA ILE A 60 22.28 -3.59 17.19
C ILE A 60 22.42 -5.04 16.71
N SER A 61 21.76 -5.42 15.61
CA SER A 61 21.86 -6.76 15.03
C SER A 61 23.28 -7.07 14.52
N ALA A 62 23.90 -6.11 13.82
CA ALA A 62 25.27 -6.21 13.32
C ALA A 62 26.29 -6.36 14.46
N LYS A 63 26.11 -5.62 15.56
CA LYS A 63 26.95 -5.78 16.77
C LYS A 63 26.85 -7.18 17.40
N LYS A 64 25.79 -7.93 17.11
CA LYS A 64 25.61 -9.33 17.52
C LYS A 64 26.13 -10.33 16.48
N GLY A 65 26.85 -9.87 15.45
CA GLY A 65 27.41 -10.69 14.38
C GLY A 65 26.41 -11.17 13.33
N ARG A 66 25.22 -10.56 13.25
CA ARG A 66 24.20 -10.90 12.25
C ARG A 66 24.29 -9.97 11.04
N ASP A 67 24.01 -10.53 9.87
CA ASP A 67 23.90 -9.83 8.58
C ASP A 67 22.45 -9.51 8.20
N TYR A 68 21.51 -9.72 9.13
CA TYR A 68 20.08 -9.50 8.93
C TYR A 68 19.36 -9.01 10.19
N TRP A 69 18.14 -8.49 9.99
CA TRP A 69 17.15 -8.21 11.02
C TRP A 69 15.75 -8.56 10.49
N ILE A 70 14.90 -9.10 11.35
CA ILE A 70 13.55 -9.57 11.02
C ILE A 70 12.55 -9.10 12.06
N CYS A 71 11.35 -8.70 11.61
CA CYS A 71 10.21 -8.48 12.50
C CYS A 71 8.89 -8.96 11.87
N ASN A 72 7.88 -9.24 12.69
CA ASN A 72 6.53 -9.51 12.19
C ASN A 72 5.75 -8.20 11.96
N SER A 73 4.60 -8.31 11.30
CA SER A 73 3.72 -7.18 10.98
C SER A 73 3.23 -6.46 12.25
N ASP A 74 2.87 -7.18 13.31
CA ASP A 74 2.49 -6.56 14.59
C ASP A 74 3.59 -5.66 15.16
N TYR A 75 4.85 -6.10 15.12
CA TYR A 75 5.97 -5.31 15.59
C TYR A 75 6.25 -4.13 14.65
N PHE A 76 6.14 -4.34 13.34
CA PHE A 76 6.28 -3.28 12.35
C PHE A 76 5.24 -2.15 12.58
N GLN A 77 3.98 -2.52 12.79
CA GLN A 77 2.91 -1.57 13.13
C GLN A 77 3.16 -0.87 14.47
N LYS A 78 3.68 -1.57 15.49
CA LYS A 78 4.07 -0.93 16.76
C LYS A 78 5.13 0.15 16.56
N ILE A 79 6.11 -0.06 15.67
CA ILE A 79 7.09 0.97 15.33
C ILE A 79 6.40 2.14 14.64
N MET A 80 5.49 1.89 13.70
CA MET A 80 4.73 2.94 13.02
C MET A 80 3.96 3.82 14.02
N VAL A 81 3.18 3.21 14.91
CA VAL A 81 2.41 3.93 15.94
C VAL A 81 3.33 4.71 16.88
N ARG A 82 4.44 4.09 17.32
CA ARG A 82 5.40 4.74 18.23
C ARG A 82 6.05 5.98 17.61
N ASN A 83 6.24 5.99 16.29
CA ASN A 83 6.85 7.10 15.56
C ASN A 83 5.81 8.05 14.92
N GLY A 84 4.52 7.88 15.24
CA GLY A 84 3.45 8.73 14.71
C GLY A 84 3.28 8.62 13.19
N LEU A 85 3.53 7.45 12.61
CA LEU A 85 3.37 7.22 11.17
C LEU A 85 1.91 6.83 10.87
N HIS A 86 1.31 7.51 9.90
CA HIS A 86 -0.11 7.41 9.59
C HIS A 86 -0.42 6.71 8.28
N SER A 87 0.57 6.52 7.40
CA SER A 87 0.37 5.78 6.16
C SER A 87 0.02 4.33 6.43
N ASP A 88 -0.69 3.74 5.48
CA ASP A 88 -0.91 2.31 5.44
C ASP A 88 0.43 1.54 5.36
N GLU A 89 0.49 0.41 6.07
CA GLU A 89 1.69 -0.42 6.23
C GLU A 89 2.30 -0.84 4.89
N ASP A 90 1.48 -1.23 3.92
CA ASP A 90 1.96 -1.66 2.60
C ASP A 90 2.52 -0.49 1.79
N TYR A 91 1.97 0.71 1.96
CA TYR A 91 2.47 1.91 1.28
C TYR A 91 3.80 2.37 1.89
N ILE A 92 3.90 2.41 3.22
CA ILE A 92 5.17 2.69 3.91
C ILE A 92 6.23 1.68 3.51
N TYR A 93 5.90 0.38 3.51
CA TYR A 93 6.89 -0.65 3.22
C TYR A 93 7.44 -0.53 1.78
N LYS A 94 6.58 -0.21 0.80
CA LYS A 94 7.01 0.03 -0.59
C LYS A 94 7.95 1.22 -0.76
N GLU A 95 7.75 2.29 0.00
CA GLU A 95 8.67 3.43 -0.04
C GLU A 95 9.94 3.13 0.77
N LEU A 96 9.82 2.43 1.90
CA LEU A 96 10.94 1.97 2.72
C LEU A 96 11.89 1.05 1.94
N GLU A 97 11.36 0.13 1.14
CA GLU A 97 12.15 -0.72 0.23
C GLU A 97 13.08 0.11 -0.65
N LYS A 98 12.62 1.27 -1.15
CA LYS A 98 13.45 2.16 -1.95
C LYS A 98 14.54 2.82 -1.12
N VAL A 99 14.24 3.23 0.12
CA VAL A 99 15.23 3.81 1.04
C VAL A 99 16.30 2.77 1.40
N CYS A 100 15.88 1.54 1.74
CA CYS A 100 16.76 0.40 1.99
C CYS A 100 17.68 0.12 0.78
N LYS A 101 17.13 0.07 -0.43
CA LYS A 101 17.90 -0.14 -1.66
C LYS A 101 18.99 0.91 -1.87
N ARG A 102 18.70 2.20 -1.63
CA ARG A 102 19.71 3.28 -1.72
C ARG A 102 20.86 3.08 -0.71
N ASN A 103 20.57 2.43 0.41
CA ASN A 103 21.51 2.13 1.48
C ASN A 103 22.12 0.72 1.40
N LYS A 104 21.96 0.01 0.28
CA LYS A 104 22.43 -1.37 0.06
C LYS A 104 21.90 -2.37 1.10
N ILE A 105 20.68 -2.15 1.58
CA ILE A 105 19.96 -3.09 2.43
C ILE A 105 18.91 -3.78 1.56
N GLY A 106 19.01 -5.11 1.46
CA GLY A 106 18.00 -5.93 0.82
C GLY A 106 16.80 -6.13 1.73
N THR A 107 15.62 -6.28 1.13
CA THR A 107 14.36 -6.46 1.85
C THR A 107 13.61 -7.68 1.32
N TYR A 108 12.92 -8.39 2.20
CA TYR A 108 12.06 -9.51 1.83
C TYR A 108 10.80 -9.50 2.71
N VAL A 109 9.66 -9.89 2.15
CA VAL A 109 8.41 -10.09 2.88
C VAL A 109 8.04 -11.54 2.76
N ASP A 110 7.94 -12.22 3.90
CA ASP A 110 7.33 -13.55 3.94
C ASP A 110 5.89 -13.45 4.41
N VAL A 111 5.01 -14.23 3.78
CA VAL A 111 3.61 -14.36 4.17
C VAL A 111 3.32 -15.84 4.35
N THR A 112 3.49 -16.31 5.57
CA THR A 112 3.19 -17.68 5.95
C THR A 112 1.72 -17.80 6.36
N TYR A 113 0.99 -18.71 5.73
CA TYR A 113 -0.40 -19.04 6.09
C TYR A 113 -0.38 -20.14 7.16
N ILE A 114 -0.84 -19.82 8.37
CA ILE A 114 -0.94 -20.79 9.47
C ILE A 114 -2.25 -21.58 9.33
N ASP A 115 -3.33 -20.90 8.95
CA ASP A 115 -4.62 -21.48 8.57
C ASP A 115 -5.37 -20.55 7.57
N LEU A 116 -6.63 -20.86 7.24
CA LEU A 116 -7.46 -20.06 6.31
C LEU A 116 -7.75 -18.62 6.82
N SER A 117 -7.56 -18.35 8.11
CA SER A 117 -7.85 -17.09 8.80
C SER A 117 -6.62 -16.38 9.35
N HIS A 118 -5.51 -17.07 9.60
CA HIS A 118 -4.29 -16.54 10.20
C HIS A 118 -3.13 -16.50 9.21
N LYS A 119 -2.66 -15.28 8.94
CA LYS A 119 -1.48 -15.01 8.12
C LYS A 119 -0.41 -14.38 8.99
N LEU A 120 0.76 -15.00 9.05
CA LEU A 120 1.94 -14.40 9.64
C LEU A 120 2.69 -13.68 8.52
N LYS A 121 2.74 -12.35 8.60
CA LYS A 121 3.55 -11.51 7.71
C LYS A 121 4.81 -11.09 8.44
N THR A 122 5.97 -11.35 7.86
CA THR A 122 7.26 -10.91 8.38
C THR A 122 8.02 -10.07 7.37
N TYR A 123 8.84 -9.18 7.90
CA TYR A 123 9.69 -8.28 7.16
C TYR A 123 11.13 -8.57 7.52
N GLU A 124 11.91 -8.89 6.50
CA GLU A 124 13.33 -9.20 6.61
C GLU A 124 14.16 -8.12 5.92
N PHE A 125 15.27 -7.78 6.55
CA PHE A 125 16.22 -6.78 6.09
C PHE A 125 17.63 -7.38 6.21
N TYR A 126 18.43 -7.34 5.14
CA TYR A 126 19.76 -7.97 5.12
C TYR A 126 20.81 -7.08 4.44
N TRP A 127 22.08 -7.21 4.84
CA TRP A 127 23.19 -6.34 4.41
C TRP A 127 24.48 -7.12 4.11
N ARG A 128 24.36 -8.19 3.32
CA ARG A 128 25.50 -8.95 2.78
C ARG A 128 26.25 -8.20 1.68
#